data_AF-A0A075IBI6-F1
#
_entry.id   AF-A0A075IBI6-F1
#
_cell.length_a   1.000
_cell.length_b   1.000
_cell.length_c   1.000
_cell.angle_alpha   90.00
_cell.angle_beta   90.00
_cell.angle_gamma   90.00
#
_symmetry.space_group_name_H-M   'P 1'
#
loop_
_entity.id
_entity.type
_entity.pdbx_description
1 polymer ?
#
loop_
_entity_poly.entity_id
_entity_poly.type
_entity_poly.pdbx_seq_one_letter_code
_entity_poly.pdbx_strand_id
1 'polypeptide(L)'
;MLEVVRKLKGFIDKSKQPAGLDLAKMFSTILMKRSFDAVGGFHVKGLFLGMMHFQDKYNEDLERLQRCDIHYTTPDLRVIPFCAFNVIPEWYRDRIQKKYSMTVEEWEEREGEKLEDGLYRGLMRRGAGDDLASGCAKSQMFHDAQQATT
;
A
#
# COMPACT_ATOMS: atom_id res chain seq x y z
N MET A 1 12.98 22.84 7.92
CA MET A 1 12.92 22.49 6.48
C MET A 1 14.30 22.19 5.89
N LEU A 2 15.28 23.09 6.03
CA LEU A 2 16.68 22.84 5.60
C LEU A 2 17.31 21.60 6.25
N GLU A 3 17.03 21.34 7.53
CA GLU A 3 17.52 20.14 8.21
C GLU A 3 16.97 18.84 7.60
N VAL A 4 15.68 18.82 7.26
CA VAL A 4 15.01 17.70 6.59
C VAL A 4 15.67 17.42 5.24
N VAL A 5 15.89 18.47 4.44
CA VAL A 5 16.55 18.37 3.13
C VAL A 5 17.99 17.85 3.28
N ARG A 6 18.73 18.26 4.32
CA ARG A 6 20.08 17.76 4.60
C ARG A 6 20.09 16.27 4.94
N LYS A 7 19.16 15.81 5.77
CA LYS A 7 19.05 14.41 6.19
C LYS A 7 18.55 13.49 5.06
N LEU A 8 17.86 14.06 4.06
CA LEU A 8 17.25 13.32 2.96
C LEU A 8 18.22 12.37 2.22
N LYS A 9 19.49 12.79 2.04
CA LYS A 9 20.52 11.95 1.39
C LYS A 9 20.86 10.68 2.17
N GLY A 10 20.65 10.68 3.49
CA GLY A 10 20.89 9.51 4.34
C GLY A 10 19.83 8.42 4.20
N PHE A 11 18.63 8.76 3.70
CA PHE A 11 17.53 7.81 3.49
C PHE A 11 17.51 7.20 2.09
N ILE A 12 18.47 7.56 1.23
CA ILE A 12 18.49 7.17 -0.17
C ILE A 12 19.76 6.36 -0.43
N ASP A 13 19.60 5.07 -0.67
CA ASP A 13 20.67 4.23 -1.19
C ASP A 13 20.89 4.53 -2.68
N LYS A 14 21.93 5.31 -2.96
CA LYS A 14 22.28 5.69 -4.33
C LYS A 14 22.69 4.51 -5.22
N SER A 15 23.16 3.41 -4.62
CA SER A 15 23.59 2.24 -5.39
C SER A 15 22.40 1.46 -5.96
N LYS A 16 21.23 1.55 -5.32
CA LYS A 16 19.98 0.89 -5.73
C LYS A 16 19.01 1.81 -6.46
N GLN A 17 19.42 3.05 -6.70
CA GLN A 17 18.56 4.04 -7.33
C GLN A 17 18.37 3.71 -8.83
N PRO A 18 17.13 3.68 -9.34
CA PRO A 18 16.90 3.42 -10.75
C PRO A 18 17.51 4.52 -11.62
N ALA A 19 18.00 4.13 -12.81
CA ALA A 19 18.55 5.07 -13.77
C ALA A 19 17.54 6.18 -14.11
N GLY A 20 17.98 7.43 -14.08
CA GLY A 20 17.16 8.60 -14.42
C GLY A 20 16.34 9.21 -13.26
N LEU A 21 16.35 8.60 -12.07
CA LEU A 21 15.63 9.05 -10.88
C LEU A 21 16.57 9.62 -9.80
N ASP A 22 16.92 10.91 -9.87
CA ASP A 22 17.61 11.58 -8.75
C ASP A 22 16.62 11.91 -7.62
N LEU A 23 16.31 10.92 -6.79
CA LEU A 23 15.33 11.03 -5.71
C LEU A 23 15.69 12.14 -4.72
N ALA A 24 16.96 12.33 -4.41
CA ALA A 24 17.39 13.32 -3.43
C ALA A 24 17.07 14.74 -3.93
N LYS A 25 17.39 15.02 -5.19
CA LYS A 25 17.07 16.30 -5.82
C LYS A 25 15.58 16.51 -6.01
N MET A 26 14.85 15.48 -6.44
CA MET A 26 13.40 15.56 -6.66
C MET A 26 12.65 15.86 -5.37
N PHE A 27 12.86 15.08 -4.31
CA PHE A 27 12.19 15.32 -3.02
C PHE A 27 12.61 16.65 -2.38
N SER A 28 13.89 17.05 -2.51
CA SER A 28 14.32 18.38 -2.07
C SER A 28 13.55 19.49 -2.80
N THR A 29 13.34 19.33 -4.11
CA THR A 29 12.59 20.28 -4.94
C THR A 29 11.12 20.34 -4.50
N ILE A 30 10.49 19.19 -4.24
CA ILE A 30 9.11 19.12 -3.73
C ILE A 30 8.96 19.85 -2.40
N LEU A 31 9.83 19.53 -1.43
CA LEU A 31 9.78 20.11 -0.09
C LEU A 31 10.04 21.62 -0.06
N MET A 32 10.91 22.11 -0.96
CA MET A 32 11.25 23.53 -1.07
C MET A 32 10.23 24.33 -1.86
N LYS A 33 9.83 23.87 -3.05
CA LYS A 33 8.93 24.62 -3.96
C LYS A 33 7.46 24.49 -3.59
N ARG A 34 7.05 23.32 -3.09
CA ARG A 34 5.66 23.03 -2.68
C ARG A 34 4.61 23.37 -3.75
N SER A 35 4.93 23.08 -5.02
CA SER A 35 4.06 23.34 -6.16
C SER A 35 3.73 22.04 -6.91
N PHE A 36 2.63 22.05 -7.67
CA PHE A 36 2.25 20.93 -8.52
C PHE A 36 3.34 20.57 -9.54
N ASP A 37 4.03 21.55 -10.12
CA ASP A 37 5.14 21.29 -11.06
C ASP A 37 6.29 20.51 -10.42
N ALA A 38 6.62 20.83 -9.16
CA ALA A 38 7.68 20.13 -8.44
C ALA A 38 7.32 18.66 -8.19
N VAL A 39 6.05 18.40 -7.88
CA VAL A 39 5.51 17.05 -7.69
C VAL A 39 5.39 16.31 -9.03
N GLY A 40 4.97 16.99 -10.09
CA GLY A 40 4.82 16.44 -11.44
C GLY A 40 6.13 15.93 -12.01
N GLY A 41 7.25 16.64 -11.78
CA GLY A 41 8.57 16.19 -12.22
C GLY A 41 9.02 14.85 -11.62
N PHE A 42 8.60 14.56 -10.38
CA PHE A 42 8.79 13.23 -9.76
C PHE A 42 7.84 12.20 -10.36
N HIS A 43 6.55 12.53 -10.51
CA HIS A 43 5.55 11.60 -11.04
C HIS A 43 5.88 11.13 -12.47
N VAL A 44 6.31 12.02 -13.36
CA VAL A 44 6.67 11.65 -14.75
C VAL A 44 7.81 10.61 -14.81
N LYS A 45 8.70 10.60 -13.82
CA LYS A 45 9.88 9.72 -13.81
C LYS A 45 9.75 8.53 -12.88
N GLY A 46 8.93 8.64 -11.83
CA GLY A 46 8.83 7.66 -10.75
C GLY A 46 7.51 6.91 -10.72
N LEU A 47 6.47 7.42 -11.39
CA LEU A 47 5.19 6.72 -11.46
C LEU A 47 5.30 5.58 -12.45
N PHE A 48 5.10 4.36 -11.95
CA PHE A 48 4.93 3.19 -12.80
C PHE A 48 3.65 3.36 -13.63
N LEU A 49 3.79 3.38 -14.96
CA LEU A 49 2.67 3.43 -15.90
C LEU A 49 2.35 1.99 -16.36
N GLY A 50 1.69 1.26 -15.48
CA GLY A 50 1.06 -0.01 -15.79
C GLY A 50 -0.38 0.19 -16.20
N MET A 51 -0.68 0.12 -17.50
CA MET A 51 -2.07 0.14 -17.97
C MET A 51 -2.39 -1.17 -18.68
N MET A 52 -3.26 -1.94 -18.06
CA MET A 52 -3.85 -3.11 -18.68
C MET A 52 -5.34 -3.13 -18.41
N HIS A 53 -6.13 -3.37 -19.46
CA HIS A 53 -7.55 -3.63 -19.28
C HIS A 53 -7.75 -4.94 -18.51
N PHE A 54 -8.58 -4.88 -17.46
CA PHE A 54 -9.03 -6.09 -16.77
C PHE A 54 -9.70 -7.03 -17.76
N GLN A 55 -9.43 -8.32 -17.57
CA GLN A 55 -10.04 -9.39 -18.34
C GLN A 55 -11.18 -10.01 -17.52
N ASP A 56 -12.12 -10.65 -18.19
CA ASP A 56 -13.19 -11.46 -17.63
C ASP A 56 -13.11 -12.90 -18.19
N LYS A 57 -14.03 -13.77 -17.78
CA LYS A 57 -14.02 -15.19 -18.17
C LYS A 57 -14.22 -15.42 -19.67
N TYR A 58 -14.74 -14.46 -20.42
CA TYR A 58 -15.07 -14.58 -21.84
C TYR A 58 -14.05 -13.92 -22.77
N ASN A 59 -13.17 -13.06 -22.26
CA ASN A 59 -12.15 -12.35 -23.04
C ASN A 59 -10.72 -12.55 -22.51
N GLU A 60 -10.49 -13.61 -21.74
CA GLU A 60 -9.18 -13.93 -21.19
C GLU A 60 -8.18 -14.28 -22.31
N ASP A 61 -7.13 -13.47 -22.41
CA ASP A 61 -6.00 -13.66 -23.31
C ASP A 61 -4.74 -13.99 -22.50
N LEU A 62 -4.16 -15.16 -22.78
CA LEU A 62 -2.97 -15.67 -22.10
C LEU A 62 -1.71 -14.85 -22.41
N GLU A 63 -1.54 -14.33 -23.63
CA GLU A 63 -0.38 -13.49 -23.97
C GLU A 63 -0.40 -12.18 -23.19
N ARG A 64 -1.61 -11.63 -22.98
CA ARG A 64 -1.80 -10.47 -22.11
C ARG A 64 -1.49 -10.82 -20.65
N LEU A 65 -1.95 -11.96 -20.15
CA LEU A 65 -1.63 -12.39 -18.77
C LEU A 65 -0.14 -12.57 -18.52
N GLN A 66 0.62 -13.09 -19.50
CA GLN A 66 2.08 -13.25 -19.39
C GLN A 66 2.83 -11.92 -19.27
N ARG A 67 2.20 -10.82 -19.68
CA ARG A 67 2.75 -9.45 -19.59
C ARG A 67 2.12 -8.63 -18.47
N CYS A 68 1.32 -9.26 -17.60
CA CYS A 68 0.73 -8.58 -16.46
C CYS A 68 1.82 -7.97 -15.59
N ASP A 69 1.49 -6.88 -14.91
CA ASP A 69 2.34 -6.14 -13.99
C ASP A 69 1.90 -6.32 -12.52
N ILE A 70 0.65 -6.70 -12.31
CA ILE A 70 0.07 -6.97 -11.00
C ILE A 70 -0.05 -8.47 -10.79
N HIS A 71 0.64 -9.00 -9.78
CA HIS A 71 0.69 -10.43 -9.50
C HIS A 71 0.43 -10.74 -8.03
N TYR A 72 -0.15 -11.91 -7.78
CA TYR A 72 -0.23 -12.53 -6.47
C TYR A 72 0.87 -13.58 -6.36
N THR A 73 1.58 -13.56 -5.23
CA THR A 73 2.51 -14.62 -4.86
C THR A 73 1.81 -15.59 -3.91
N THR A 74 2.14 -16.87 -4.01
CA THR A 74 1.49 -17.92 -3.23
C THR A 74 2.50 -18.65 -2.34
N PRO A 75 2.05 -19.30 -1.24
CA PRO A 75 2.95 -20.08 -0.39
C PRO A 75 3.68 -21.24 -1.10
N ASP A 76 3.16 -21.74 -2.22
CA ASP A 76 3.85 -22.70 -3.11
C ASP A 76 4.71 -22.06 -4.19
N LEU A 77 5.13 -20.80 -4.00
CA LEU A 77 6.08 -20.09 -4.84
C LEU A 77 5.60 -19.88 -6.29
N ARG A 78 4.29 -19.89 -6.54
CA ARG A 78 3.74 -19.51 -7.83
C ARG A 78 3.51 -18.00 -7.89
N VAL A 79 3.69 -17.44 -9.08
CA VAL A 79 3.36 -16.05 -9.40
C VAL A 79 2.16 -16.07 -10.34
N ILE A 80 1.05 -15.51 -9.89
CA ILE A 80 -0.25 -15.59 -10.58
C ILE A 80 -0.69 -14.19 -10.98
N PRO A 81 -0.91 -13.91 -12.27
CA PRO A 81 -1.43 -12.63 -12.73
C PRO A 81 -2.77 -12.26 -12.08
N PHE A 82 -3.01 -10.96 -11.89
CA PHE A 82 -4.20 -10.45 -11.21
C PHE A 82 -5.52 -11.00 -11.77
N CYS A 83 -5.66 -10.96 -13.09
CA CYS A 83 -6.88 -11.43 -13.74
C CYS A 83 -7.04 -12.94 -13.57
N ALA A 84 -6.00 -13.74 -13.80
CA ALA A 84 -6.07 -15.19 -13.57
C ALA A 84 -6.50 -15.52 -12.13
N PHE A 85 -5.95 -14.82 -11.13
CA PHE A 85 -6.28 -15.03 -9.72
C PHE A 85 -7.74 -14.67 -9.37
N ASN A 86 -8.25 -13.54 -9.88
CA ASN A 86 -9.55 -13.01 -9.49
C ASN A 86 -10.72 -13.43 -10.38
N VAL A 87 -10.45 -13.65 -11.67
CA VAL A 87 -11.45 -13.93 -12.71
C VAL A 87 -11.71 -15.42 -12.84
N ILE A 88 -10.69 -16.27 -12.67
CA ILE A 88 -10.83 -17.74 -12.63
C ILE A 88 -10.39 -18.25 -11.25
N PRO A 89 -11.11 -17.85 -10.19
CA PRO A 89 -10.69 -18.13 -8.83
C PRO A 89 -10.73 -19.63 -8.49
N GLU A 90 -11.57 -20.40 -9.17
CA GLU A 90 -11.76 -21.82 -8.92
C GLU A 90 -10.50 -22.65 -9.25
N TRP A 91 -9.64 -22.12 -10.13
CA TRP A 91 -8.37 -22.76 -10.53
C TRP A 91 -7.20 -22.29 -9.68
N TYR A 92 -7.26 -21.08 -9.14
CA TYR A 92 -6.15 -20.43 -8.46
C TYR A 92 -6.52 -20.07 -7.02
N ARG A 93 -7.17 -18.91 -6.81
CA ARG A 93 -7.43 -18.33 -5.49
C ARG A 93 -8.05 -19.34 -4.53
N ASP A 94 -9.15 -19.96 -4.91
CA ASP A 94 -9.96 -20.76 -4.00
C ASP A 94 -9.22 -22.04 -3.59
N ARG A 95 -8.46 -22.64 -4.51
CA ARG A 95 -7.61 -23.81 -4.21
C ARG A 95 -6.45 -23.46 -3.29
N ILE A 96 -5.81 -22.32 -3.53
CA ILE A 96 -4.68 -21.84 -2.72
C ILE A 96 -5.15 -21.47 -1.32
N GLN A 97 -6.20 -20.66 -1.23
CA GLN A 97 -6.79 -20.26 0.04
C GLN A 97 -7.22 -21.49 0.82
N LYS A 98 -7.96 -22.44 0.23
CA LYS A 98 -8.35 -23.66 0.93
C LYS A 98 -7.16 -24.50 1.42
N LYS A 99 -6.06 -24.54 0.67
CA LYS A 99 -4.87 -25.34 1.03
C LYS A 99 -4.05 -24.72 2.16
N TYR A 100 -3.98 -23.38 2.22
CA TYR A 100 -3.11 -22.66 3.15
C TYR A 100 -3.85 -21.80 4.17
N SER A 101 -5.19 -21.79 4.14
CA SER A 101 -6.02 -21.14 5.15
C SER A 101 -5.93 -21.85 6.47
N MET A 102 -6.21 -21.10 7.53
CA MET A 102 -6.53 -21.60 8.86
C MET A 102 -7.85 -20.99 9.30
N THR A 103 -8.48 -21.60 10.30
CA THR A 103 -9.72 -21.02 10.85
C THR A 103 -9.40 -19.74 11.63
N VAL A 104 -10.44 -18.94 11.87
CA VAL A 104 -10.27 -17.71 12.66
C VAL A 104 -9.84 -18.07 14.07
N GLU A 105 -10.46 -19.10 14.66
CA GLU A 105 -10.18 -19.55 16.02
C GLU A 105 -8.72 -20.00 16.17
N GLU A 106 -8.20 -20.80 15.22
CA GLU A 106 -6.81 -21.24 15.21
C GLU A 106 -5.83 -20.06 15.10
N TRP A 107 -6.18 -19.04 14.30
CA TRP A 107 -5.37 -17.85 14.15
C TRP A 107 -5.38 -16.99 15.42
N GLU A 108 -6.56 -16.76 16.02
CA GLU A 108 -6.72 -15.98 17.25
C GLU A 108 -6.01 -16.64 18.45
N GLU A 109 -6.06 -17.97 18.57
CA GLU A 109 -5.31 -18.69 19.60
C GLU A 109 -3.79 -18.54 19.42
N ARG A 110 -3.30 -18.60 18.17
CA ARG A 110 -1.87 -18.47 17.86
C ARG A 110 -1.33 -17.06 18.13
N GLU A 111 -2.06 -16.04 17.73
CA GLU A 111 -1.63 -14.64 17.87
C GLU A 111 -2.01 -14.03 19.22
N GLY A 112 -2.98 -14.60 19.94
CA GLY A 112 -3.47 -14.08 21.22
C GLY A 112 -4.31 -12.81 21.10
N GLU A 113 -4.80 -12.49 19.90
CA GLU A 113 -5.60 -11.31 19.59
C GLU A 113 -6.85 -11.73 18.81
N LYS A 114 -7.98 -11.03 19.02
CA LYS A 114 -9.17 -11.28 18.20
C LYS A 114 -9.07 -10.57 16.87
N LEU A 115 -9.52 -11.21 15.80
CA LEU A 115 -9.52 -10.62 14.47
C LEU A 115 -10.33 -9.31 14.41
N GLU A 116 -11.42 -9.26 15.18
CA GLU A 116 -12.30 -8.09 15.33
C GLU A 116 -11.60 -6.86 15.94
N ASP A 117 -10.53 -7.07 16.71
CA ASP A 117 -9.77 -5.99 17.37
C ASP A 117 -8.87 -5.27 16.36
N GLY A 118 -8.43 -5.97 15.30
CA GLY A 118 -7.60 -5.41 14.22
C GLY A 118 -8.39 -4.78 13.06
N LEU A 119 -9.72 -4.94 13.03
CA LEU A 119 -10.55 -4.40 11.95
C LEU A 119 -10.67 -2.87 12.05
N TYR A 120 -10.14 -2.17 11.05
CA TYR A 120 -10.34 -0.73 10.91
C TYR A 120 -11.80 -0.41 10.57
N ARG A 121 -12.56 0.13 11.53
CA ARG A 121 -14.00 0.46 11.37
C ARG A 121 -14.31 1.84 10.79
N GLY A 122 -13.30 2.53 10.23
CA GLY A 122 -13.53 3.68 9.36
C GLY A 122 -14.40 4.81 9.93
N LEU A 123 -14.05 5.37 11.08
CA LEU A 123 -14.73 6.57 11.62
C LEU A 123 -14.25 7.87 10.94
N MET A 124 -14.34 7.91 9.60
CA MET A 124 -14.17 9.13 8.78
C MET A 124 -15.47 9.56 8.10
N ARG A 125 -16.64 9.13 8.59
CA ARG A 125 -17.95 9.66 8.18
C ARG A 125 -18.84 9.93 9.40
N ARG A 126 -19.01 11.25 9.66
CA ARG A 126 -20.00 11.91 10.51
C ARG A 126 -21.16 11.03 11.03
N GLY A 127 -21.39 11.07 12.35
CA GLY A 127 -22.73 10.88 12.94
C GLY A 127 -22.95 9.65 13.81
N ALA A 128 -21.96 8.79 14.03
CA ALA A 128 -22.05 7.69 14.99
C ALA A 128 -21.17 7.99 16.20
N GLY A 129 -21.77 8.00 17.40
CA GLY A 129 -21.12 8.34 18.67
C GLY A 129 -20.06 7.34 19.16
N ASP A 130 -19.65 7.54 20.42
CA ASP A 130 -18.25 7.75 20.79
C ASP A 130 -17.40 6.54 21.26
N ASP A 131 -17.96 5.35 21.48
CA ASP A 131 -17.22 4.34 22.29
C ASP A 131 -16.08 3.59 21.56
N LEU A 132 -15.94 3.74 20.23
CA LEU A 132 -14.93 3.02 19.43
C LEU A 132 -14.06 3.93 18.55
N ALA A 133 -14.19 5.26 18.66
CA ALA A 133 -13.43 6.23 17.87
C ALA A 133 -12.00 6.50 18.37
N SER A 134 -11.58 5.84 19.46
CA SER A 134 -10.46 6.29 20.29
C SER A 134 -9.06 5.88 19.81
N GLY A 135 -8.92 5.30 18.61
CA GLY A 135 -7.63 4.83 18.07
C GLY A 135 -6.63 5.94 17.73
N CYS A 136 -7.09 7.16 17.42
CA CYS A 136 -6.21 8.30 17.09
C CYS A 136 -6.09 9.34 18.22
N ALA A 137 -7.08 9.42 19.11
CA ALA A 137 -7.16 10.41 20.18
C ALA A 137 -6.17 10.19 21.35
N LYS A 138 -5.47 9.05 21.37
CA LYS A 138 -4.38 8.77 22.33
C LYS A 138 -2.98 8.95 21.73
N SER A 139 -2.87 9.45 20.49
CA SER A 139 -1.55 9.73 19.92
C SER A 139 -0.90 10.91 20.64
N GLN A 140 0.33 10.72 21.13
CA GLN A 140 1.12 11.75 21.81
C GLN A 140 1.20 13.05 20.99
N MET A 141 1.22 12.93 19.66
CA MET A 141 1.22 14.06 18.72
C MET A 141 -0.01 14.97 18.85
N PHE A 142 -1.18 14.44 19.24
CA PHE A 142 -2.40 15.22 19.42
C PHE A 142 -2.37 16.04 20.72
N HIS A 143 -1.74 15.51 21.78
CA HIS A 143 -1.59 16.22 23.05
C HIS A 143 -0.61 17.40 22.95
N ASP A 144 0.52 17.20 22.27
CA ASP A 144 1.55 18.24 22.12
C ASP A 144 1.05 19.42 21.25
N ALA A 145 0.20 19.14 20.25
CA ALA A 145 -0.41 20.17 19.39
C ALA A 145 -1.45 21.03 20.13
N GLN A 146 -2.14 20.45 21.11
CA GLN A 146 -3.19 21.14 21.88
C GLN A 146 -2.60 22.11 22.93
N GLN A 147 -1.46 21.77 23.52
CA GLN A 147 -0.74 22.63 24.48
C GLN A 147 -0.02 23.80 23.80
N ALA A 148 0.35 23.67 22.53
CA ALA A 148 0.99 24.76 21.76
C ALA A 148 0.01 25.88 21.35
N THR A 149 -1.29 25.68 21.56
CA THR A 149 -2.36 26.63 21.20
C THR A 149 -3.00 27.35 22.40
N THR A 150 -2.44 27.16 23.61
CA THR A 150 -2.77 27.94 24.82
C THR A 150 -1.63 28.85 25.22
#